data_AF-A0A2H5WZN9-F1
#
_entry.id   AF-A0A2H5WZN9-F1
#
_cell.length_a   1.000
_cell.length_b   1.000
_cell.length_c   1.000
_cell.angle_alpha   90.00
_cell.angle_beta   90.00
_cell.angle_gamma   90.00
#
_symmetry.space_group_name_H-M   'P 1'
#
loop_
_entity.id
_entity.type
_entity.pdbx_description
1 polymer ?
#
loop_
_entity_poly.entity_id
_entity_poly.type
_entity_poly.pdbx_seq_one_letter_code
_entity_poly.pdbx_strand_id
1 'polypeptide(L)'
;MKGNSITVSLLLALYLVPMAWAQTPKVPESVQKANEVLTALADIDLLLVLTPLKLNKEQIGKIKPLLEQAQADLMRMEERNAQALLQMREEILAARNEALKGKTPSDELRKKLREADNAAVQLRIKTVDQVVRTLWAKLDGILSDTQKQTIQNWAREQMRAARRPDVDKVSKRELSEFFTQEVLLASRTLPLLEELQKAAE
;
A
#
# COMPACT_ATOMS: atom_id res chain seq x y z
N MET A 1 26.36 -1.77 -27.70
CA MET A 1 26.34 -0.94 -26.49
C MET A 1 24.98 -1.10 -25.81
N LYS A 2 24.89 -1.90 -24.75
CA LYS A 2 23.66 -2.07 -23.97
C LYS A 2 23.74 -1.12 -22.78
N GLY A 3 23.01 -0.02 -22.85
CA GLY A 3 22.77 0.83 -21.70
C GLY A 3 21.82 0.11 -20.75
N ASN A 4 22.37 -0.51 -19.71
CA ASN A 4 21.57 -0.98 -18.58
C ASN A 4 21.21 0.25 -17.75
N SER A 5 20.06 0.87 -18.05
CA SER A 5 19.40 1.77 -17.10
C SER A 5 19.05 0.96 -15.85
N ILE A 6 19.78 1.21 -14.77
CA ILE A 6 19.51 0.65 -13.45
C ILE A 6 18.42 1.54 -12.82
N THR A 7 17.16 1.26 -13.12
CA THR A 7 16.04 1.76 -12.33
C THR A 7 15.89 0.86 -11.12
N VAL A 8 16.47 1.27 -9.99
CA VAL A 8 16.05 0.78 -8.67
C VAL A 8 14.71 1.44 -8.38
N SER A 9 13.62 0.72 -8.64
CA SER A 9 12.26 1.18 -8.30
C SER A 9 11.91 0.78 -6.88
N LEU A 10 12.65 1.31 -5.91
CA LEU A 10 12.27 1.34 -4.50
C LEU A 10 11.67 2.72 -4.22
N LEU A 11 10.34 2.82 -4.33
CA LEU A 11 9.60 3.96 -3.78
C LEU A 11 9.62 3.85 -2.24
N LEU A 12 10.76 4.18 -1.64
CA LEU A 12 10.77 4.78 -0.32
C LEU A 12 10.46 6.26 -0.54
N ALA A 13 9.21 6.67 -0.30
CA ALA A 13 8.89 8.07 -0.15
C ALA A 13 9.44 8.57 1.21
N LEU A 14 10.77 8.62 1.32
CA LEU A 14 11.45 9.37 2.37
C LEU A 14 11.92 10.69 1.75
N TYR A 15 11.10 11.72 1.91
CA TYR A 15 11.55 13.11 1.75
C TYR A 15 12.59 13.42 2.83
N LEU A 16 13.87 13.11 2.57
CA LEU A 16 14.99 13.58 3.37
C LEU A 16 15.77 14.62 2.57
N VAL A 17 15.39 15.88 2.78
CA VAL A 17 16.14 17.07 2.36
C VAL A 17 17.44 17.16 3.18
N PRO A 18 18.57 17.60 2.61
CA PRO A 18 19.81 17.74 3.36
C PRO A 18 19.67 18.76 4.48
N MET A 19 20.20 18.39 5.65
CA MET A 19 20.36 19.25 6.82
C MET A 19 21.49 20.25 6.56
N ALA A 20 21.22 21.26 5.74
CA ALA A 20 21.84 22.57 5.85
C ALA A 20 20.90 23.44 6.69
N TRP A 21 21.45 24.40 7.42
CA TRP A 21 20.71 25.32 8.29
C TRP A 21 19.71 26.15 7.47
N ALA A 22 18.55 25.57 7.21
CA ALA A 22 17.39 26.19 6.62
C ALA A 22 16.24 25.75 7.52
N GLN A 23 15.53 26.72 8.09
CA GLN A 23 14.21 26.47 8.64
C GLN A 23 13.47 25.61 7.62
N THR A 24 13.03 24.42 8.00
CA THR A 24 12.24 23.55 7.12
C THR A 24 11.16 24.43 6.50
N PRO A 25 11.17 24.63 5.16
CA PRO A 25 10.27 25.59 4.55
C PRO A 25 8.86 25.19 4.95
N LYS A 26 8.18 26.09 5.67
CA LYS A 26 6.81 25.84 6.13
C LYS A 26 5.99 25.56 4.89
N VAL A 27 5.42 24.36 4.80
CA VAL A 27 4.63 23.93 3.64
C VAL A 27 3.57 25.02 3.39
N PRO A 28 3.53 25.64 2.18
CA PRO A 28 2.61 26.73 1.91
C PRO A 28 1.17 26.34 2.22
N GLU A 29 0.38 27.27 2.75
CA GLU A 29 -1.03 27.03 3.09
C GLU A 29 -1.83 26.51 1.90
N SER A 30 -1.55 27.00 0.69
CA SER A 30 -2.16 26.51 -0.55
C SER A 30 -1.89 25.02 -0.81
N VAL A 31 -0.70 24.54 -0.49
CA VAL A 31 -0.33 23.11 -0.61
C VAL A 31 -1.06 22.27 0.44
N GLN A 32 -1.19 22.78 1.67
CA GLN A 32 -1.96 22.11 2.72
C GLN A 32 -3.44 21.97 2.32
N LYS A 33 -4.08 23.06 1.89
CA LYS A 33 -5.46 23.05 1.40
C LYS A 33 -5.65 22.14 0.19
N ALA A 34 -4.69 22.12 -0.73
CA ALA A 34 -4.73 21.19 -1.87
C ALA A 34 -4.67 19.73 -1.40
N ASN A 35 -3.83 19.41 -0.42
CA ASN A 35 -3.76 18.05 0.15
C ASN A 35 -5.05 17.64 0.87
N GLU A 36 -5.71 18.57 1.57
CA GLU A 36 -7.03 18.33 2.17
C GLU A 36 -8.07 17.96 1.10
N VAL A 37 -8.12 18.72 0.00
CA VAL A 37 -9.03 18.44 -1.13
C VAL A 37 -8.70 17.09 -1.78
N LEU A 38 -7.41 16.78 -2.00
CA LEU A 38 -7.00 15.48 -2.56
C LEU A 38 -7.38 14.31 -1.63
N THR A 39 -7.28 14.51 -0.32
CA THR A 39 -7.71 13.52 0.68
C THR A 39 -9.22 13.32 0.61
N ALA A 40 -10.00 14.40 0.55
CA ALA A 40 -11.45 14.33 0.43
C ALA A 40 -11.89 13.64 -0.88
N LEU A 41 -11.18 13.86 -1.98
CA LEU A 41 -11.43 13.15 -3.25
C LEU A 41 -11.18 11.63 -3.09
N ALA A 42 -10.07 11.24 -2.47
CA ALA A 42 -9.78 9.82 -2.22
C ALA A 42 -10.83 9.19 -1.27
N ASP A 43 -11.30 9.94 -0.28
CA ASP A 43 -12.34 9.51 0.64
C ASP A 43 -13.68 9.32 -0.10
N ILE A 44 -14.06 10.22 -1.02
CA ILE A 44 -15.25 10.08 -1.86
C ILE A 44 -15.17 8.80 -2.69
N ASP A 45 -14.03 8.53 -3.34
CA ASP A 45 -13.85 7.33 -4.14
C ASP A 45 -14.05 6.06 -3.31
N LEU A 46 -13.52 6.02 -2.08
CA LEU A 46 -13.74 4.88 -1.16
C LEU A 46 -15.19 4.81 -0.67
N LEU A 47 -15.81 5.93 -0.31
CA LEU A 47 -17.19 5.98 0.18
C LEU A 47 -18.20 5.53 -0.88
N LEU A 48 -17.97 5.85 -2.15
CA LEU A 48 -18.80 5.37 -3.27
C LEU A 48 -18.81 3.84 -3.37
N VAL A 49 -17.80 3.18 -2.82
CA VAL A 49 -17.68 1.72 -2.81
C VAL A 49 -18.14 1.11 -1.49
N LEU A 50 -17.87 1.77 -0.36
CA LEU A 50 -18.21 1.27 0.98
C LEU A 50 -19.71 1.46 1.30
N THR A 51 -20.31 2.59 0.91
CA THR A 51 -21.71 2.91 1.25
C THR A 51 -22.74 1.94 0.66
N PRO A 52 -22.61 1.43 -0.59
CA PRO A 52 -23.56 0.46 -1.14
C PRO A 52 -23.55 -0.89 -0.40
N LEU A 53 -22.48 -1.19 0.34
CA LEU A 53 -22.40 -2.41 1.15
C LEU A 53 -23.36 -2.37 2.35
N LYS A 54 -23.82 -1.18 2.77
CA LYS A 54 -24.75 -1.01 3.89
C LYS A 54 -24.31 -1.83 5.12
N LEU A 55 -23.02 -1.75 5.45
CA LEU A 55 -22.45 -2.47 6.59
C LEU A 55 -23.12 -1.99 7.88
N ASN A 56 -23.67 -2.92 8.65
CA ASN A 56 -24.27 -2.57 9.94
C ASN A 56 -23.20 -2.42 11.04
N LYS A 57 -23.60 -1.89 12.20
CA LYS A 57 -22.70 -1.62 13.34
C LYS A 57 -21.93 -2.86 13.80
N GLU A 58 -22.58 -4.03 13.79
CA GLU A 58 -21.96 -5.31 14.16
C GLU A 58 -20.91 -5.75 13.14
N GLN A 59 -21.22 -5.65 11.84
CA GLN A 59 -20.29 -5.97 10.76
C GLN A 59 -19.07 -5.05 10.82
N ILE A 60 -19.27 -3.73 10.95
CA ILE A 60 -18.16 -2.79 11.10
C ILE A 60 -17.30 -3.13 12.33
N GLY A 61 -17.92 -3.43 13.47
CA GLY A 61 -17.23 -3.83 14.70
C GLY A 61 -16.39 -5.10 14.54
N LYS A 62 -16.82 -6.05 13.70
CA LYS A 62 -16.04 -7.27 13.37
C LYS A 62 -14.94 -7.02 12.34
N ILE A 63 -15.15 -6.09 11.39
CA ILE A 63 -14.21 -5.80 10.30
C ILE A 63 -13.00 -5.00 10.80
N LYS A 64 -13.22 -3.97 11.62
CA LYS A 64 -12.18 -3.08 12.13
C LYS A 64 -10.94 -3.80 12.70
N PRO A 65 -11.06 -4.73 13.67
CA PRO A 65 -9.89 -5.42 14.22
C PRO A 65 -9.15 -6.28 13.18
N LEU A 66 -9.83 -6.70 12.11
CA LEU A 66 -9.18 -7.43 11.01
C LEU A 66 -8.33 -6.49 10.15
N LEU A 67 -8.80 -5.26 9.92
CA LEU A 67 -8.04 -4.24 9.19
C LEU A 67 -6.84 -3.74 10.00
N GLU A 68 -7.03 -3.50 11.30
CA GLU A 68 -5.94 -3.12 12.21
C GLU A 68 -4.84 -4.20 12.23
N GLN A 69 -5.23 -5.48 12.33
CA GLN A 69 -4.30 -6.59 12.27
C GLN A 69 -3.57 -6.65 10.93
N ALA A 70 -4.29 -6.49 9.81
CA ALA A 70 -3.70 -6.47 8.48
C ALA A 70 -2.68 -5.32 8.31
N GLN A 71 -3.00 -4.12 8.79
CA GLN A 71 -2.11 -2.97 8.79
C GLN A 71 -0.86 -3.25 9.65
N ALA A 72 -1.02 -3.84 10.84
CA ALA A 72 0.08 -4.21 11.70
C ALA A 72 1.01 -5.27 11.07
N ASP A 73 0.46 -6.24 10.34
CA ASP A 73 1.24 -7.22 9.59
C ASP A 73 2.08 -6.57 8.47
N LEU A 74 1.50 -5.60 7.75
CA LEU A 74 2.20 -4.83 6.71
C LEU A 74 3.28 -3.91 7.32
N MET A 75 2.99 -3.23 8.42
CA MET A 75 3.98 -2.40 9.12
C MET A 75 5.17 -3.24 9.61
N ARG A 76 4.93 -4.41 10.22
CA ARG A 76 6.00 -5.32 10.65
C ARG A 76 6.88 -5.79 9.49
N MET A 77 6.31 -5.94 8.30
CA MET A 77 7.07 -6.25 7.09
C MET A 77 7.95 -5.06 6.66
N GLU A 78 7.41 -3.83 6.67
CA GLU A 78 8.16 -2.63 6.35
C GLU A 78 9.31 -2.39 7.34
N GLU A 79 9.07 -2.59 8.64
CA GLU A 79 10.10 -2.50 9.68
C GLU A 79 11.25 -3.50 9.44
N ARG A 80 10.93 -4.75 9.06
CA ARG A 80 11.95 -5.76 8.73
C ARG A 80 12.78 -5.35 7.52
N ASN A 81 12.15 -4.81 6.48
CA ASN A 81 12.85 -4.31 5.29
C ASN A 81 13.74 -3.11 5.64
N ALA A 82 13.24 -2.17 6.44
CA ALA A 82 14.02 -1.03 6.91
C ALA A 82 15.24 -1.47 7.74
N GLN A 83 15.06 -2.44 8.65
CA GLN A 83 16.14 -2.96 9.47
C GLN A 83 17.25 -3.61 8.63
N ALA A 84 16.89 -4.34 7.57
CA ALA A 84 17.86 -4.92 6.64
C ALA A 84 18.69 -3.84 5.93
N LEU A 85 18.07 -2.73 5.53
CA LEU A 85 18.79 -1.59 4.94
C LEU A 85 19.70 -0.88 5.95
N LEU A 86 19.23 -0.71 7.19
CA LEU A 86 20.01 -0.07 8.26
C LEU A 86 21.28 -0.85 8.59
N GLN A 87 21.29 -2.18 8.46
CA GLN A 87 22.49 -3.00 8.63
C GLN A 87 23.60 -2.70 7.60
N MET A 88 23.23 -2.19 6.41
CA MET A 88 24.17 -1.83 5.34
C MET A 88 24.43 -0.31 5.25
N ARG A 89 23.88 0.49 6.17
CA ARG A 89 23.85 1.95 6.10
C ARG A 89 25.22 2.58 5.86
N GLU A 90 26.21 2.24 6.69
CA GLU A 90 27.54 2.85 6.60
C GLU A 90 28.26 2.48 5.29
N GLU A 91 28.15 1.22 4.85
CA GLU A 91 28.72 0.74 3.58
C GLU A 91 28.10 1.48 2.38
N ILE A 92 26.78 1.69 2.41
CA ILE A 92 26.03 2.43 1.37
C ILE A 92 26.42 3.91 1.36
N LEU A 93 26.46 4.57 2.52
CA LEU A 93 26.80 5.99 2.61
C LEU A 93 28.25 6.26 2.20
N ALA A 94 29.19 5.39 2.58
CA ALA A 94 30.57 5.46 2.13
C ALA A 94 30.67 5.30 0.61
N ALA A 95 30.01 4.30 0.03
CA ALA A 95 30.00 4.08 -1.42
C ALA A 95 29.36 5.24 -2.18
N ARG A 96 28.30 5.87 -1.64
CA ARG A 96 27.72 7.09 -2.20
C ARG A 96 28.74 8.22 -2.26
N ASN A 97 29.49 8.45 -1.17
CA ASN A 97 30.49 9.52 -1.11
C ASN A 97 31.66 9.29 -2.08
N GLU A 98 32.07 8.04 -2.28
CA GLU A 98 33.09 7.70 -3.28
C GLU A 98 32.55 7.79 -4.72
N ALA A 99 31.28 7.43 -4.94
CA ALA A 99 30.61 7.61 -6.23
C ALA A 99 30.48 9.07 -6.65
N LEU A 100 30.24 9.98 -5.70
CA LEU A 100 30.28 11.43 -5.96
C LEU A 100 31.66 11.91 -6.41
N LYS A 101 32.73 11.16 -6.13
CA LYS A 101 34.10 11.43 -6.59
C LYS A 101 34.46 10.68 -7.89
N GLY A 102 33.47 10.06 -8.55
CA GLY A 102 33.65 9.33 -9.81
C GLY A 102 34.09 7.87 -9.67
N LYS A 103 34.14 7.31 -8.46
CA LYS A 103 34.47 5.89 -8.25
C LYS A 103 33.24 5.00 -8.31
N THR A 104 33.31 3.87 -8.99
CA THR A 104 32.20 2.92 -9.01
C THR A 104 32.14 2.12 -7.70
N PRO A 105 30.95 1.90 -7.10
CA PRO A 105 30.79 0.97 -5.98
C PRO A 105 31.30 -0.45 -6.30
N SER A 106 31.82 -1.15 -5.29
CA SER A 106 32.33 -2.52 -5.47
C SER A 106 31.25 -3.47 -6.01
N ASP A 107 31.67 -4.50 -6.75
CA ASP A 107 30.74 -5.53 -7.24
C ASP A 107 30.04 -6.26 -6.07
N GLU A 108 30.74 -6.42 -4.96
CA GLU A 108 30.22 -7.04 -3.73
C GLU A 108 29.09 -6.23 -3.12
N LEU A 109 29.26 -4.92 -2.94
CA LEU A 109 28.18 -4.06 -2.45
C LEU A 109 27.01 -4.03 -3.43
N ARG A 110 27.27 -3.96 -4.74
CA ARG A 110 26.23 -4.03 -5.76
C ARG A 110 25.45 -5.35 -5.72
N LYS A 111 26.12 -6.46 -5.40
CA LYS A 111 25.50 -7.77 -5.22
C LYS A 111 24.61 -7.80 -3.98
N LYS A 112 25.11 -7.39 -2.81
CA LYS A 112 24.35 -7.30 -1.56
C LYS A 112 23.07 -6.45 -1.72
N LEU A 113 23.18 -5.29 -2.39
CA LEU A 113 22.04 -4.42 -2.63
C LEU A 113 20.95 -5.08 -3.50
N ARG A 114 21.34 -5.81 -4.56
CA ARG A 114 20.38 -6.55 -5.38
C ARG A 114 19.72 -7.70 -4.62
N GLU A 115 20.48 -8.40 -3.78
CA GLU A 115 19.94 -9.48 -2.96
C GLU A 115 18.95 -8.96 -1.92
N ALA A 116 19.26 -7.84 -1.27
CA ALA A 116 18.36 -7.17 -0.33
C ALA A 116 17.08 -6.67 -1.01
N ASP A 117 17.19 -6.07 -2.20
CA ASP A 117 16.03 -5.63 -2.99
C ASP A 117 15.13 -6.80 -3.40
N ASN A 118 15.72 -7.86 -3.94
CA ASN A 118 14.99 -9.09 -4.29
C ASN A 118 14.30 -9.71 -3.07
N ALA A 119 14.99 -9.79 -1.93
CA ALA A 119 14.41 -10.31 -0.69
C ALA A 119 13.24 -9.45 -0.20
N ALA A 120 13.36 -8.13 -0.25
CA ALA A 120 12.30 -7.20 0.14
C ALA A 120 11.07 -7.31 -0.77
N VAL A 121 11.26 -7.42 -2.08
CA VAL A 121 10.18 -7.61 -3.05
C VAL A 121 9.46 -8.94 -2.82
N GLN A 122 10.20 -10.04 -2.65
CA GLN A 122 9.61 -11.36 -2.39
C GLN A 122 8.85 -11.40 -1.07
N LEU A 123 9.42 -10.80 -0.01
CA LEU A 123 8.74 -10.69 1.28
C LEU A 123 7.45 -9.86 1.16
N ARG A 124 7.47 -8.78 0.37
CA ARG A 124 6.29 -7.95 0.14
C ARG A 124 5.19 -8.70 -0.59
N ILE A 125 5.51 -9.35 -1.70
CA ILE A 125 4.55 -10.14 -2.47
C ILE A 125 3.91 -11.19 -1.57
N LYS A 126 4.72 -11.95 -0.84
CA LYS A 126 4.23 -13.01 0.05
C LYS A 126 3.35 -12.47 1.19
N THR A 127 3.78 -11.38 1.83
CA THR A 127 3.04 -10.80 2.96
C THR A 127 1.70 -10.23 2.48
N VAL A 128 1.70 -9.47 1.39
CA VAL A 128 0.46 -8.88 0.85
C VAL A 128 -0.52 -9.97 0.41
N ASP A 129 -0.08 -10.99 -0.35
CA ASP A 129 -0.94 -12.10 -0.76
C ASP A 129 -1.54 -12.83 0.46
N GLN A 130 -0.72 -13.09 1.49
CA GLN A 130 -1.19 -13.73 2.73
C GLN A 130 -2.21 -12.86 3.47
N VAL A 131 -1.95 -11.56 3.61
CA VAL A 131 -2.84 -10.61 4.29
C VAL A 131 -4.18 -10.52 3.55
N VAL A 132 -4.15 -10.35 2.23
CA VAL A 132 -5.36 -10.27 1.38
C VAL A 132 -6.20 -11.54 1.51
N ARG A 133 -5.59 -12.73 1.37
CA ARG A 133 -6.31 -14.00 1.49
C ARG A 133 -6.90 -14.21 2.88
N THR A 134 -6.13 -13.91 3.91
CA THR A 134 -6.57 -14.09 5.31
C THR A 134 -7.70 -13.13 5.64
N LEU A 135 -7.58 -11.87 5.22
CA LEU A 135 -8.61 -10.86 5.44
C LEU A 135 -9.90 -11.25 4.71
N TRP A 136 -9.83 -11.61 3.43
CA TRP A 136 -11.02 -12.05 2.69
C TRP A 136 -11.68 -13.29 3.30
N ALA A 137 -10.90 -14.31 3.68
CA ALA A 137 -11.43 -15.53 4.29
C ALA A 137 -12.24 -15.25 5.58
N LYS A 138 -11.82 -14.25 6.37
CA LYS A 138 -12.56 -13.83 7.57
C LYS A 138 -13.79 -12.98 7.23
N LEU A 139 -13.70 -12.15 6.20
CA LEU A 139 -14.83 -11.33 5.73
C LEU A 139 -15.97 -12.15 5.15
N ASP A 140 -15.67 -13.29 4.52
CA ASP A 140 -16.69 -14.16 3.92
C ASP A 140 -17.74 -14.63 4.94
N GLY A 141 -17.35 -14.81 6.20
CA GLY A 141 -18.25 -15.14 7.32
C GLY A 141 -18.95 -13.94 7.97
N ILE A 142 -18.59 -12.70 7.60
CA ILE A 142 -19.19 -11.46 8.13
C ILE A 142 -20.19 -10.87 7.12
N LEU A 143 -19.89 -11.00 5.82
CA LEU A 143 -20.64 -10.40 4.73
C LEU A 143 -21.76 -11.33 4.23
N SER A 144 -22.91 -10.75 3.93
CA SER A 144 -23.98 -11.44 3.20
C SER A 144 -23.60 -11.72 1.75
N ASP A 145 -24.28 -12.68 1.12
CA ASP A 145 -24.07 -12.99 -0.31
C ASP A 145 -24.34 -11.79 -1.22
N THR A 146 -25.34 -10.95 -0.90
CA THR A 146 -25.61 -9.72 -1.63
C THR A 146 -24.43 -8.75 -1.53
N GLN A 147 -23.87 -8.55 -0.34
CA GLN A 147 -22.68 -7.69 -0.17
C GLN A 147 -21.47 -8.24 -0.94
N LYS A 148 -21.25 -9.56 -0.89
CA LYS A 148 -20.18 -10.22 -1.65
C LYS A 148 -20.36 -10.05 -3.16
N GLN A 149 -21.59 -10.13 -3.66
CA GLN A 149 -21.90 -9.90 -5.07
C GLN A 149 -21.68 -8.43 -5.47
N THR A 150 -22.06 -7.47 -4.63
CA THR A 150 -21.78 -6.04 -4.85
C THR A 150 -20.28 -5.78 -4.98
N ILE A 151 -19.48 -6.35 -4.08
CA ILE A 151 -18.01 -6.29 -4.12
C ILE A 151 -17.46 -6.84 -5.44
N GLN A 152 -17.91 -8.03 -5.83
CA GLN A 152 -17.41 -8.71 -7.03
C GLN A 152 -17.81 -7.98 -8.32
N ASN A 153 -19.00 -7.37 -8.34
CA ASN A 153 -19.44 -6.56 -9.48
C ASN A 153 -18.59 -5.29 -9.60
N TRP A 154 -18.38 -4.58 -8.49
CA TRP A 154 -17.50 -3.41 -8.46
C TRP A 154 -16.09 -3.78 -8.94
N ALA A 155 -15.48 -4.84 -8.40
CA ALA A 155 -14.14 -5.27 -8.77
C ALA A 155 -14.02 -5.58 -10.27
N ARG A 156 -15.06 -6.22 -10.84
CA ARG A 156 -15.12 -6.52 -12.27
C ARG A 156 -15.15 -5.25 -13.11
N GLU A 157 -15.98 -4.28 -12.74
CA GLU A 157 -16.06 -3.00 -13.45
C GLU A 157 -14.74 -2.22 -13.36
N GLN A 158 -14.07 -2.22 -12.22
CA GLN A 158 -12.76 -1.58 -12.08
C GLN A 158 -11.69 -2.24 -12.96
N MET A 159 -11.66 -3.58 -13.01
CA MET A 159 -10.73 -4.29 -13.89
C MET A 159 -11.02 -4.02 -15.37
N ARG A 160 -12.29 -3.89 -15.77
CA ARG A 160 -12.70 -3.51 -17.13
C ARG A 160 -12.27 -2.09 -17.47
N ALA A 161 -12.49 -1.14 -16.56
CA ALA A 161 -12.07 0.25 -16.73
C ALA A 161 -10.54 0.37 -16.90
N ALA A 162 -9.78 -0.46 -16.17
CA ALA A 162 -8.33 -0.58 -16.30
C ALA A 162 -7.87 -1.36 -17.56
N ARG A 163 -8.79 -1.78 -18.43
CA ARG A 163 -8.52 -2.56 -19.66
C ARG A 163 -7.73 -3.84 -19.41
N ARG A 164 -7.96 -4.50 -18.27
CA ARG A 164 -7.36 -5.82 -18.04
C ARG A 164 -7.91 -6.83 -19.07
N PRO A 165 -7.09 -7.70 -19.65
CA PRO A 165 -7.58 -8.77 -20.50
C PRO A 165 -8.36 -9.81 -19.69
N ASP A 166 -9.31 -10.50 -20.34
CA ASP A 166 -9.99 -11.68 -19.80
C ASP A 166 -10.74 -11.47 -18.46
N VAL A 167 -11.23 -10.27 -18.17
CA VAL A 167 -11.93 -9.95 -16.90
C VAL A 167 -13.13 -10.87 -16.63
N ASP A 168 -13.80 -11.33 -17.67
CA ASP A 168 -14.95 -12.24 -17.54
C ASP A 168 -14.56 -13.66 -17.10
N LYS A 169 -13.28 -14.03 -17.20
CA LYS A 169 -12.73 -15.31 -16.74
C LYS A 169 -12.17 -15.24 -15.32
N VAL A 170 -12.07 -14.05 -14.73
CA VAL A 170 -11.56 -13.85 -13.37
C VAL A 170 -12.54 -14.48 -12.37
N SER A 171 -12.01 -15.32 -11.50
CA SER A 171 -12.83 -16.03 -10.51
C SER A 171 -13.44 -15.06 -9.49
N LYS A 172 -14.54 -15.47 -8.85
CA LYS A 172 -15.13 -14.72 -7.73
C LYS A 172 -14.12 -14.44 -6.62
N ARG A 173 -13.21 -15.39 -6.36
CA ARG A 173 -12.17 -15.26 -5.35
C ARG A 173 -11.18 -14.17 -5.71
N GLU A 174 -10.68 -14.15 -6.93
CA GLU A 174 -9.74 -13.13 -7.41
C GLU A 174 -10.38 -11.72 -7.44
N LEU A 175 -11.66 -11.62 -7.80
CA LEU A 175 -12.41 -10.35 -7.72
C LEU A 175 -12.50 -9.84 -6.28
N SER A 176 -12.78 -10.74 -5.34
CA SER A 176 -12.84 -10.40 -3.91
C SER A 176 -11.48 -10.03 -3.34
N GLU A 177 -10.42 -10.77 -3.68
CA GLU A 177 -9.04 -10.46 -3.29
C GLU A 177 -8.60 -9.10 -3.84
N PHE A 178 -8.94 -8.78 -5.09
CA PHE A 178 -8.71 -7.48 -5.69
C PHE A 178 -9.41 -6.35 -4.91
N PHE A 179 -10.69 -6.53 -4.56
CA PHE A 179 -11.38 -5.57 -3.70
C PHE A 179 -10.70 -5.39 -2.35
N THR A 180 -10.29 -6.48 -1.71
CA THR A 180 -9.57 -6.41 -0.43
C THR A 180 -8.29 -5.60 -0.57
N GLN A 181 -7.53 -5.79 -1.64
CA GLN A 181 -6.30 -5.06 -1.88
C GLN A 181 -6.55 -3.57 -2.15
N GLU A 182 -7.46 -3.24 -3.06
CA GLU A 182 -7.64 -1.85 -3.55
C GLU A 182 -8.48 -0.98 -2.60
N VAL A 183 -9.44 -1.59 -1.90
CA VAL A 183 -10.37 -0.87 -1.02
C VAL A 183 -9.99 -1.11 0.43
N LEU A 184 -9.96 -2.37 0.88
CA LEU A 184 -9.86 -2.61 2.33
C LEU A 184 -8.49 -2.28 2.93
N LEU A 185 -7.42 -2.48 2.17
CA LEU A 185 -6.06 -2.12 2.61
C LEU A 185 -5.71 -0.66 2.33
N ALA A 186 -6.61 0.14 1.75
CA ALA A 186 -6.39 1.57 1.61
C ALA A 186 -6.31 2.23 3.00
N SER A 187 -5.35 3.15 3.17
CA SER A 187 -5.05 3.78 4.46
C SER A 187 -6.26 4.51 5.07
N ARG A 188 -7.16 5.02 4.24
CA ARG A 188 -8.36 5.77 4.63
C ARG A 188 -9.57 4.89 4.94
N THR A 189 -9.55 3.60 4.62
CA THR A 189 -10.73 2.73 4.81
C THR A 189 -11.11 2.56 6.27
N LEU A 190 -10.14 2.33 7.16
CA LEU A 190 -10.42 2.17 8.59
C LEU A 190 -11.06 3.45 9.19
N PRO A 191 -10.48 4.66 9.02
CA PRO A 191 -11.14 5.91 9.43
C PRO A 191 -12.55 6.09 8.86
N LEU A 192 -12.75 5.82 7.57
CA LEU A 192 -14.06 5.99 6.95
C LEU A 192 -15.11 5.00 7.47
N LEU A 193 -14.72 3.78 7.81
CA LEU A 193 -15.61 2.83 8.48
C LEU A 193 -16.00 3.31 9.89
N GLU A 194 -15.11 4.01 10.60
CA GLU A 194 -15.45 4.65 11.88
C GLU A 194 -16.46 5.78 11.71
N GLU A 195 -16.25 6.64 10.72
CA GLU A 195 -17.15 7.75 10.40
C GLU A 195 -18.53 7.25 9.96
N LEU A 196 -18.58 6.24 9.09
CA LEU A 196 -19.84 5.59 8.69
C LEU A 196 -20.58 4.97 9.87
N GLN A 197 -19.86 4.38 10.83
CA GLN A 197 -20.48 3.83 12.03
C GLN A 197 -21.11 4.92 12.92
N LYS A 198 -20.45 6.07 13.05
CA LYS A 198 -20.95 7.22 13.82
C LYS A 198 -22.12 7.91 13.13
N ALA A 199 -22.09 8.03 11.81
CA ALA A 199 -23.16 8.67 11.03
C ALA A 199 -24.44 7.84 10.93
N ALA A 200 -24.37 6.54 11.24
CA ALA A 200 -25.52 5.64 11.30
C ALA A 200 -26.24 5.64 12.67
N GLU A 201 -25.73 6.41 13.65
CA GLU A 201 -26.37 6.70 14.95
C GLU A 201 -27.33 7.89 14.84
#